data_AF-A0A2H6IDP8-F1
#
_entry.id   AF-A0A2H6IDP8-F1
#
_cell.length_a   1.000
_cell.length_b   1.000
_cell.length_c   1.000
_cell.angle_alpha   90.00
_cell.angle_beta   90.00
_cell.angle_gamma   90.00
#
_symmetry.space_group_name_H-M   'P 1'
#
loop_
_entity.id
_entity.type
_entity.pdbx_description
1 polymer ?
#
loop_
_entity_poly.entity_id
_entity_poly.type
_entity_poly.pdbx_seq_one_letter_code
_entity_poly.pdbx_strand_id
1 'polypeptide(L)' 'MPEVFLKALTVARNLGHRVKEITTVTMDFNRHYRPMENVVRRPTASGGRGYYITGHHEIMFPLLAGAVKERLSKHKQLNN' A
#
# COMPACT_ATOMS: atom_id res chain seq x y z
N MET A 1 3.22 14.79 4.49
CA MET A 1 1.94 14.05 4.34
C MET A 1 2.01 12.60 4.83
N PRO A 2 3.12 11.84 4.65
CA PRO A 2 3.26 10.49 5.24
C PRO A 2 2.99 10.43 6.76
N GLU A 3 3.26 11.52 7.48
CA GLU A 3 3.06 11.66 8.91
C GLU A 3 1.57 11.70 9.30
N VAL A 4 0.71 12.23 8.42
CA VAL A 4 -0.75 12.26 8.65
C VAL A 4 -1.31 10.84 8.53
N PHE A 5 -0.86 10.08 7.54
CA PHE A 5 -1.21 8.66 7.40
C PHE A 5 -0.83 7.86 8.64
N LEU A 6 0.41 7.99 9.12
CA LEU A 6 0.87 7.27 10.29
C LEU A 6 0.08 7.64 11.56
N LYS A 7 -0.26 8.93 11.73
CA LYS A 7 -1.10 9.40 12.85
C LYS A 7 -2.52 8.85 12.76
N ALA A 8 -3.15 8.88 11.59
CA ALA A 8 -4.50 8.33 11.39
C ALA A 8 -4.54 6.83 11.68
N LEU A 9 -3.54 6.08 11.19
CA LEU A 9 -3.41 4.65 11.48
C LEU A 9 -3.25 4.38 12.98
N THR A 10 -2.46 5.21 13.66
CA THR A 10 -2.26 5.12 15.11
C THR A 10 -3.56 5.37 15.87
N VAL A 11 -4.31 6.41 15.50
CA VAL A 11 -5.62 6.72 16.09
C VAL A 11 -6.60 5.56 15.90
N ALA A 12 -6.72 5.01 14.68
CA ALA A 12 -7.61 3.89 14.41
C ALA A 12 -7.30 2.66 15.28
N ARG A 13 -6.01 2.32 15.45
CA ARG A 13 -5.57 1.23 16.33
C ARG A 13 -5.87 1.51 17.80
N ASN A 14 -5.62 2.73 18.25
CA ASN A 14 -5.84 3.13 19.65
C ASN A 14 -7.32 3.16 20.04
N LEU A 15 -8.23 3.39 19.09
CA LEU A 15 -9.68 3.27 19.29
C LEU A 15 -10.18 1.81 19.36
N GLY A 16 -9.28 0.82 19.33
CA GLY A 16 -9.62 -0.59 19.45
C GLY A 16 -9.95 -1.28 18.12
N HIS A 17 -9.86 -0.57 16.98
CA HIS A 17 -10.03 -1.22 15.68
C HIS A 17 -8.85 -2.13 15.36
N ARG A 18 -9.14 -3.35 14.91
CA ARG A 18 -8.13 -4.33 14.47
C ARG A 18 -7.60 -3.97 13.09
N VAL A 19 -6.69 -3.01 13.02
CA VAL A 19 -5.97 -2.64 11.78
C VAL A 19 -4.64 -3.39 11.70
N LYS A 20 -4.71 -4.66 11.28
CA LYS A 20 -3.59 -5.58 11.06
C LYS A 20 -3.56 -6.05 9.59
N GLU A 21 -2.43 -6.60 9.15
CA GLU A 21 -2.27 -7.20 7.82
C GLU A 21 -2.55 -6.25 6.64
N ILE A 22 -2.28 -4.96 6.82
CA ILE A 22 -2.47 -3.97 5.76
C ILE A 22 -1.39 -4.10 4.70
N THR A 23 -1.77 -3.86 3.44
CA THR A 23 -0.82 -3.74 2.34
C THR A 23 -0.63 -2.26 2.00
N THR A 24 0.60 -1.79 1.99
CA THR A 24 0.94 -0.41 1.63
C THR A 24 1.89 -0.37 0.45
N VAL A 25 1.80 0.68 -0.36
CA VAL A 25 2.70 0.92 -1.48
C VAL A 25 3.07 2.39 -1.55
N THR A 26 4.36 2.67 -1.75
CA THR A 26 4.86 3.98 -2.20
C THR A 26 5.33 3.84 -3.64
N MET A 27 4.86 4.75 -4.50
CA MET A 27 5.25 4.86 -5.91
C MET A 27 5.87 6.23 -6.12
N ASP A 28 7.18 6.28 -6.30
CA ASP A 28 7.89 7.55 -6.42
C ASP A 28 9.13 7.41 -7.31
N PHE A 29 9.59 8.51 -7.88
CA PHE A 29 10.76 8.55 -8.77
C PHE A 29 12.03 8.11 -8.07
N ASN A 30 12.16 8.44 -6.78
CA ASN A 30 13.31 8.13 -5.96
C ASN A 30 12.86 7.52 -4.62
N ARG A 31 13.79 6.85 -3.94
CA ARG A 31 13.53 6.33 -2.59
C ARG A 31 13.73 7.44 -1.56
N HIS A 32 12.64 7.79 -0.90
CA HIS A 32 12.64 8.79 0.16
C HIS A 32 12.50 8.11 1.53
N TYR A 33 13.31 8.55 2.48
CA TYR A 33 13.32 8.01 3.84
C TYR A 33 11.94 8.11 4.52
N ARG A 34 11.27 9.26 4.43
CA ARG A 34 9.97 9.48 5.11
C ARG A 34 8.86 8.55 4.60
N PRO A 35 8.60 8.40 3.29
CA PRO A 35 7.67 7.38 2.79
C PRO A 35 8.11 5.94 3.12
N MET A 36 9.42 5.63 3.03
CA MET A 36 9.94 4.31 3.41
C MET A 36 9.58 3.96 4.86
N GLU A 37 9.81 4.88 5.81
CA GLU A 37 9.50 4.62 7.21
C GLU A 37 8.01 4.71 7.52
N ASN A 38 7.36 5.80 7.09
CA ASN A 38 6.02 6.16 7.55
C ASN A 38 4.88 5.53 6.73
N VAL A 39 5.16 4.98 5.55
CA VAL A 39 4.16 4.28 4.71
C VAL A 39 4.50 2.81 4.57
N VAL A 40 5.76 2.47 4.34
CA VAL A 40 6.17 1.09 4.02
C VAL A 40 6.45 0.28 5.29
N ARG A 41 7.37 0.73 6.15
CA ARG A 41 7.88 -0.08 7.27
C ARG A 41 7.01 -0.03 8.53
N ARG A 42 6.82 1.15 9.13
CA ARG A 42 6.10 1.28 10.42
C ARG A 42 4.63 0.83 10.35
N PRO A 43 3.87 1.12 9.28
CA PRO A 43 2.48 0.69 9.17
C PRO A 43 2.30 -0.83 9.13
N THR A 44 3.26 -1.55 8.53
CA THR A 44 3.22 -3.00 8.30
C THR A 44 4.03 -3.79 9.33
N ALA A 45 4.68 -3.12 10.29
CA ALA A 45 5.49 -3.75 11.35
C ALA A 45 4.69 -4.71 12.24
N SER A 46 3.38 -4.49 12.38
CA SER A 46 2.47 -5.38 13.14
C SER A 46 1.80 -6.45 12.27
N GLY A 47 2.33 -6.69 11.07
CA GLY A 47 1.79 -7.60 10.05
C GLY A 47 1.36 -6.87 8.77
N GLY A 48 1.35 -7.61 7.65
CA GLY A 48 1.03 -7.09 6.33
C GLY A 48 2.26 -6.98 5.42
N ARG A 49 2.15 -6.21 4.34
CA ARG A 49 3.20 -6.09 3.31
C ARG A 49 3.37 -4.65 2.86
N GLY A 50 4.60 -4.14 2.95
CA GLY A 50 4.95 -2.82 2.46
C GLY A 50 5.80 -2.92 1.19
N TYR A 51 5.45 -2.14 0.17
CA TYR A 51 6.17 -2.08 -1.10
C TYR A 51 6.66 -0.66 -1.39
N TYR A 52 7.87 -0.55 -1.92
CA TYR A 52 8.39 0.69 -2.49
C TYR A 52 8.78 0.44 -3.94
N ILE A 53 8.01 1.01 -4.86
CA ILE A 53 8.23 0.87 -6.30
C ILE A 53 8.79 2.18 -6.81
N THR A 54 9.97 2.11 -7.42
CA THR A 54 10.67 3.28 -7.93
C THR A 54 10.34 3.47 -9.42
N GLY A 55 9.84 4.64 -9.80
CA GLY A 55 9.53 4.99 -11.19
C GLY A 55 8.49 6.11 -11.32
N HIS A 56 8.07 6.39 -12.56
CA HIS A 56 7.03 7.37 -12.87
C HIS A 56 5.67 6.85 -12.41
N HIS A 57 5.12 7.40 -11.32
CA HIS A 57 3.85 6.92 -10.75
C HIS A 57 2.66 7.09 -11.72
N GLU A 58 2.72 8.09 -12.61
CA GLU A 58 1.75 8.29 -13.69
C GLU A 58 1.65 7.12 -14.68
N ILE A 59 2.72 6.31 -14.80
CA ILE A 59 2.74 5.09 -15.61
C ILE A 59 2.46 3.87 -14.73
N MET A 60 3.14 3.78 -13.58
CA MET A 60 3.04 2.61 -12.70
C MET A 60 1.64 2.39 -12.14
N PHE A 61 0.92 3.46 -11.79
CA PHE A 61 -0.41 3.34 -11.20
C PHE A 61 -1.45 2.81 -12.21
N PRO A 62 -1.57 3.34 -13.44
CA PRO A 62 -2.42 2.73 -14.46
C PRO A 62 -2.05 1.29 -14.80
N LEU A 63 -0.75 0.95 -14.86
CA LEU A 63 -0.31 -0.43 -15.11
C LEU A 63 -0.74 -1.38 -13.99
N LEU A 64 -0.57 -0.98 -12.73
CA LEU A 64 -1.03 -1.77 -11.59
C LEU A 64 -2.55 -1.96 -11.65
N ALA A 65 -3.30 -0.89 -11.93
CA ALA A 65 -4.75 -0.96 -12.05
C ALA A 65 -5.19 -1.93 -13.18
N GLY A 66 -4.51 -1.88 -14.33
CA GLY A 66 -4.74 -2.80 -15.45
C GLY A 66 -4.46 -4.25 -15.06
N ALA A 67 -3.30 -4.53 -14.46
CA ALA A 67 -2.92 -5.87 -14.03
C ALA A 67 -3.89 -6.46 -12.99
N VAL A 68 -4.35 -5.65 -12.03
CA VAL A 68 -5.36 -6.06 -11.04
C VAL A 68 -6.69 -6.39 -11.73
N LYS A 69 -7.16 -5.53 -12.64
CA LYS A 69 -8.40 -5.78 -13.40
C LYS A 69 -8.33 -7.08 -14.19
N GLU A 70 -7.25 -7.30 -14.93
CA GLU A 70 -7.04 -8.51 -15.71
C GLU A 70 -7.06 -9.76 -14.82
N ARG A 71 -6.33 -9.72 -13.70
CA ARG A 71 -6.26 -10.85 -12.75
C ARG A 71 -7.62 -11.19 -12.17
N LEU A 72 -8.41 -10.19 -11.80
CA LEU A 72 -9.76 -10.35 -11.26
C LEU A 72 -10.72 -10.92 -12.31
N SER A 73 -10.65 -10.44 -13.56
CA SER A 73 -11.45 -10.99 -14.67
C SER A 73 -11.15 -12.46 -14.92
N LYS A 74 -9.87 -12.84 -14.97
CA LYS A 74 -9.45 -14.26 -15.12
C LYS A 74 -9.92 -15.12 -13.93
N HIS A 75 -9.83 -14.61 -12.71
CA HIS A 75 -10.30 -15.34 -11.52
C HIS A 75 -11.81 -15.57 -11.55
N LYS A 76 -12.59 -14.61 -12.04
CA LYS A 76 -14.05 -14.77 -12.20
C LYS A 76 -14.41 -15.83 -13.25
N GLN A 77 -13.64 -15.93 -14.33
CA GLN A 77 -13.85 -16.95 -15.36
C GLN A 77 -13.48 -18.37 -14.90
N LEU A 78 -12.53 -18.51 -13.97
CA LEU A 78 -12.12 -19.81 -13.42
C LEU A 78 -13.07 -20.37 -12.36
N ASN A 79 -13.91 -19.51 -11.77
CA ASN A 79 -14.82 -19.86 -10.67
C ASN A 79 -16.30 -19.88 -11.09
N ASN A 80 -16.57 -19.71 -12.38
CA ASN A 80 -17.88 -19.86 -13.03
C ASN A 80 -17.84 -21.08 -13.95
#